data_AF-A0A9D1MQB3-F1
#
_entry.id   AF-A0A9D1MQB3-F1
#
_cell.length_a   1.000
_cell.length_b   1.000
_cell.length_c   1.000
_cell.angle_alpha   90.00
_cell.angle_beta   90.00
_cell.angle_gamma   90.00
#
_symmetry.space_group_name_H-M   'P 1'
#
loop_
_entity.id
_entity.type
_entity.pdbx_description
1 polymer ?
#
loop_
_entity_poly.entity_id
_entity_poly.type
_entity_poly.pdbx_seq_one_letter_code
_entity_poly.pdbx_strand_id
1 'polypeptide(L)'
;MKQGDIVIVSDGNYKFRAIGEVVDECQFQYVEEQGAFYQTRPIEWLRVFETSLPVDYILDNHFSQSPLYRLADSNLKKETFRKLIESSKKGVVSQKNYVLIIDEINRGNIANIFGELITLIEQTKRSGEKEAQSTTLPYSKERFSIPNNLYLIGTMNTSDRSLTSLDIALRRRFKFIELLPKYSLLNNIKVYGVHLSEILK
;
A
#
# COMPACT_ATOMS: atom_id res chain seq x y z
N MET A 1 14.71 -26.08 13.57
CA MET A 1 14.26 -24.84 14.22
C MET A 1 14.61 -24.95 15.69
N LYS A 2 15.23 -23.91 16.25
CA LYS A 2 15.64 -23.77 17.64
C LYS A 2 14.91 -22.56 18.25
N GLN A 3 14.94 -22.47 19.58
CA GLN A 3 14.47 -21.28 20.27
C GLN A 3 15.19 -20.02 19.73
N GLY A 4 14.43 -18.95 19.51
CA GLY A 4 14.89 -17.70 18.90
C GLY A 4 14.92 -17.69 17.37
N ASP A 5 14.62 -18.81 16.70
CA ASP A 5 14.46 -18.80 15.24
C ASP A 5 13.19 -18.04 14.84
N ILE A 6 13.32 -17.18 13.83
CA ILE A 6 12.18 -16.49 13.22
C ILE A 6 11.56 -17.37 12.12
N VAL A 7 10.24 -17.46 12.15
CA VAL A 7 9.41 -18.24 11.24
C VAL A 7 8.56 -17.31 10.41
N ILE A 8 8.46 -17.59 9.11
CA ILE A 8 7.60 -16.85 8.18
C ILE A 8 6.62 -17.84 7.60
N VAL A 9 5.32 -17.56 7.74
CA VAL A 9 4.25 -18.38 7.18
C VAL A 9 3.92 -17.85 5.79
N SER A 10 4.20 -18.65 4.77
CA SER A 10 3.84 -18.33 3.39
C SER A 10 2.34 -18.49 3.15
N ASP A 11 1.83 -17.72 2.18
CA ASP A 11 0.49 -17.87 1.61
C ASP A 11 0.67 -18.09 0.11
N GLY A 12 1.00 -19.32 -0.26
CA GLY A 12 1.56 -19.67 -1.56
C GLY A 12 2.99 -19.14 -1.77
N ASN A 13 3.47 -19.18 -3.00
CA ASN A 13 4.88 -18.86 -3.31
C ASN A 13 5.18 -17.35 -3.29
N TYR A 14 4.15 -16.51 -3.47
CA TYR A 14 4.30 -15.08 -3.77
C TYR A 14 3.85 -14.17 -2.63
N LYS A 15 3.33 -14.72 -1.53
CA LYS A 15 2.83 -13.94 -0.39
C LYS A 15 3.17 -14.60 0.94
N PHE A 16 3.09 -13.84 2.02
CA PHE A 16 3.21 -14.33 3.40
C PHE A 16 2.12 -13.74 4.28
N ARG A 17 1.73 -14.50 5.32
CA ARG A 17 0.61 -14.18 6.20
C ARG A 17 1.03 -13.92 7.64
N ALA A 18 2.14 -14.49 8.11
CA ALA A 18 2.56 -14.30 9.49
C ALA A 18 4.07 -14.37 9.66
N ILE A 19 4.56 -13.72 10.71
CA ILE A 19 5.93 -13.78 11.19
C ILE A 19 5.85 -14.07 12.70
N GLY A 20 6.60 -15.05 13.16
CA GLY A 20 6.65 -15.43 14.57
C GLY A 20 8.04 -15.86 15.01
N GLU A 21 8.27 -15.89 16.31
CA GLU A 21 9.50 -16.37 16.92
C GLU A 21 9.22 -17.68 17.65
N VAL A 22 10.11 -18.67 17.49
CA VAL A 22 10.05 -19.92 18.26
C VAL A 22 10.46 -19.63 19.70
N VAL A 23 9.52 -19.74 20.63
CA VAL A 23 9.77 -19.35 22.03
C VAL A 23 10.31 -20.49 22.89
N ASP A 24 10.10 -21.74 22.49
CA ASP A 24 10.47 -22.90 23.31
C ASP A 24 10.79 -24.15 22.47
N GLU A 25 11.20 -25.22 23.14
CA GLU A 25 11.49 -26.52 22.56
C GLU A 25 10.26 -27.21 21.96
N CYS A 26 10.51 -28.30 21.23
CA CYS A 26 9.44 -29.09 20.62
C CYS A 26 8.63 -29.81 21.70
N GLN A 27 7.32 -29.69 21.64
CA GLN A 27 6.39 -30.31 22.56
C GLN A 27 5.49 -31.29 21.81
N PHE A 28 5.00 -32.31 22.51
CA PHE A 28 3.96 -33.19 21.98
C PHE A 28 2.61 -32.72 22.47
N GLN A 29 1.74 -32.34 21.55
CA GLN A 29 0.40 -31.90 21.86
C GLN A 29 -0.60 -32.93 21.36
N TYR A 30 -1.49 -33.37 22.25
CA TYR A 30 -2.62 -34.21 21.87
C TYR A 30 -3.71 -33.35 21.24
N VAL A 31 -4.19 -33.75 20.06
CA VAL A 31 -5.29 -33.09 19.36
C VAL A 31 -6.48 -34.03 19.38
N GLU A 32 -7.45 -33.76 20.25
CA GLU A 32 -8.62 -34.63 20.50
C GLU A 32 -9.41 -34.93 19.21
N GLU A 33 -9.61 -33.92 18.35
CA GLU A 33 -10.33 -34.08 17.07
C GLU A 33 -9.67 -35.09 16.12
N GLN A 34 -8.36 -35.30 16.23
CA GLN A 34 -7.58 -36.19 15.37
C GLN A 34 -7.15 -37.47 16.09
N GLY A 35 -7.42 -37.58 17.39
CA GLY A 35 -7.08 -38.74 18.22
C GLY A 35 -5.58 -39.04 18.31
N ALA A 36 -4.70 -38.07 18.01
CA ALA A 36 -3.27 -38.30 17.83
C ALA A 36 -2.40 -37.20 18.47
N PHE A 37 -1.14 -37.55 18.72
CA PHE A 37 -0.11 -36.61 19.18
C PHE A 37 0.62 -36.00 17.98
N TYR A 38 0.80 -34.69 18.03
CA TYR A 38 1.56 -33.94 17.04
C TYR A 38 2.75 -33.26 17.70
N GLN A 39 3.87 -33.23 16.98
CA GLN A 39 5.00 -32.41 17.35
C GLN A 39 4.69 -30.96 17.02
N THR A 40 4.59 -30.12 18.04
CA THR A 40 4.35 -28.69 17.90
C THR A 40 5.52 -27.90 18.47
N ARG A 41 5.72 -26.69 17.95
CA ARG A 41 6.64 -25.73 18.55
C ARG A 41 5.84 -24.49 18.95
N PRO A 42 5.93 -24.05 20.21
CA PRO A 42 5.32 -22.80 20.61
C PRO A 42 5.91 -21.63 19.81
N ILE A 43 5.05 -20.80 19.24
CA ILE A 43 5.43 -19.62 18.47
C ILE A 43 4.77 -18.40 19.11
N GLU A 44 5.56 -17.37 19.40
CA GLU A 44 5.04 -16.04 19.68
C GLU A 44 4.91 -15.28 18.37
N TRP A 45 3.66 -14.92 18.03
CA TRP A 45 3.38 -14.24 16.78
C TRP A 45 3.76 -12.77 16.87
N LEU A 46 4.84 -12.39 16.18
CA LEU A 46 5.29 -11.02 16.06
C LEU A 46 4.35 -10.21 15.16
N ARG A 47 3.86 -10.83 14.07
CA ARG A 47 2.94 -10.23 13.10
C ARG A 47 2.02 -11.28 12.49
N VAL A 48 0.73 -10.97 12.42
CA VAL A 48 -0.26 -11.70 11.61
C VAL A 48 -1.00 -10.68 10.76
N PHE A 49 -1.06 -10.90 9.45
CA PHE A 49 -1.73 -10.00 8.52
C PHE A 49 -3.12 -10.53 8.19
N GLU A 50 -4.14 -9.67 8.28
CA GLU A 50 -5.50 -10.01 7.83
C GLU A 50 -5.51 -10.30 6.31
N THR A 51 -4.74 -9.51 5.55
CA THR A 51 -4.49 -9.75 4.12
C THR A 51 -3.01 -10.02 3.91
N SER A 52 -2.69 -11.17 3.31
CA SER A 52 -1.32 -11.59 3.05
C SER A 52 -0.56 -10.58 2.18
N LEU A 53 0.68 -10.30 2.56
CA LEU A 53 1.54 -9.33 1.88
C LEU A 53 2.37 -9.99 0.78
N PRO A 54 2.71 -9.28 -0.30
CA PRO A 54 3.62 -9.79 -1.33
C PRO A 54 5.00 -10.11 -0.75
N VAL A 55 5.59 -11.23 -1.19
CA VAL A 55 6.90 -11.72 -0.71
C VAL A 55 8.03 -10.73 -1.00
N ASP A 56 7.91 -9.94 -2.07
CA ASP A 56 8.89 -8.94 -2.52
C ASP A 56 9.17 -7.84 -1.48
N TYR A 57 8.32 -7.71 -0.44
CA TYR A 57 8.59 -6.82 0.69
C TYR A 57 9.78 -7.28 1.53
N ILE A 58 9.97 -8.59 1.65
CA ILE A 58 10.92 -9.19 2.58
C ILE A 58 11.99 -10.03 1.88
N LEU A 59 11.74 -10.52 0.68
CA LEU A 59 12.68 -11.32 -0.09
C LEU A 59 12.87 -10.78 -1.51
N ASP A 60 14.04 -11.04 -2.09
CA ASP A 60 14.29 -10.80 -3.53
C ASP A 60 13.78 -11.94 -4.42
N ASN A 61 13.54 -13.11 -3.80
CA ASN A 61 13.08 -14.33 -4.46
C ASN A 61 11.75 -14.80 -3.86
N HIS A 62 11.08 -15.75 -4.54
CA HIS A 62 9.82 -16.33 -4.09
C HIS A 62 10.01 -17.47 -3.09
N PHE A 63 8.93 -17.82 -2.36
CA PHE A 63 8.95 -19.01 -1.51
C PHE A 63 8.99 -20.31 -2.33
N SER A 64 9.62 -21.33 -1.78
CA SER A 64 9.57 -22.71 -2.27
C SER A 64 8.24 -23.36 -1.87
N GLN A 65 7.82 -24.38 -2.62
CA GLN A 65 6.70 -25.25 -2.23
C GLN A 65 7.09 -26.29 -1.17
N SER A 66 8.35 -26.29 -0.72
CA SER A 66 8.78 -27.14 0.40
C SER A 66 8.08 -26.71 1.69
N PRO A 67 7.54 -27.65 2.49
CA PRO A 67 6.75 -27.32 3.69
C PRO A 67 7.52 -26.52 4.74
N LEU A 68 8.83 -26.78 4.86
CA LEU A 68 9.71 -26.09 5.79
C LEU A 68 11.12 -26.07 5.21
N TYR A 69 11.74 -24.90 5.17
CA TYR A 69 13.12 -24.75 4.72
C TYR A 69 13.71 -23.46 5.28
N ARG A 70 15.04 -23.39 5.27
CA ARG A 70 15.77 -22.20 5.72
C ARG A 70 15.82 -21.17 4.59
N LEU A 71 15.43 -19.93 4.90
CA LEU A 71 15.64 -18.80 3.99
C LEU A 71 17.12 -18.42 4.01
N ALA A 72 17.70 -18.21 2.83
CA ALA A 72 19.07 -17.75 2.70
C ALA A 72 19.15 -16.26 3.06
N ASP A 73 20.09 -15.89 3.94
CA ASP A 73 20.27 -14.51 4.42
C ASP A 73 20.58 -13.52 3.29
N SER A 74 21.13 -14.00 2.17
CA SER A 74 21.43 -13.21 0.98
C SER A 74 20.18 -12.67 0.29
N ASN A 75 19.05 -13.37 0.43
CA ASN A 75 17.81 -13.03 -0.28
C ASN A 75 16.87 -12.19 0.59
N LEU A 76 17.21 -11.94 1.86
CA LEU A 76 16.37 -11.24 2.81
C LEU A 76 16.64 -9.74 2.79
N LYS A 77 15.60 -8.94 2.55
CA LYS A 77 15.62 -7.48 2.66
C LYS A 77 15.62 -7.07 4.14
N LYS A 78 16.78 -7.24 4.80
CA LYS A 78 16.96 -7.10 6.26
C LYS A 78 16.38 -5.82 6.83
N GLU A 79 16.55 -4.70 6.14
CA GLU A 79 16.08 -3.40 6.62
C GLU A 79 14.56 -3.29 6.65
N THR A 80 13.89 -3.72 5.57
CA THR A 80 12.42 -3.76 5.50
C THR A 80 11.86 -4.78 6.49
N PHE A 81 12.53 -5.92 6.62
CA PHE A 81 12.15 -6.98 7.55
C PHE A 81 12.23 -6.51 9.02
N ARG A 82 13.31 -5.81 9.40
CA ARG A 82 13.42 -5.19 10.73
C ARG A 82 12.30 -4.19 10.98
N LYS A 83 12.04 -3.27 10.04
CA LYS A 83 10.94 -2.29 10.16
C LYS A 83 9.59 -2.98 10.37
N LEU A 84 9.33 -4.07 9.65
CA LEU A 84 8.14 -4.89 9.84
C LEU A 84 8.06 -5.48 11.25
N ILE A 85 9.15 -5.96 11.83
CA ILE A 85 9.16 -6.49 13.20
C ILE A 85 9.10 -5.36 14.24
N GLU A 86 9.89 -4.30 14.12
CA GLU A 86 9.98 -3.22 15.12
C GLU A 86 8.68 -2.40 15.24
N SER A 87 7.87 -2.38 14.19
CA SER A 87 6.54 -1.78 14.24
C SER A 87 5.56 -2.54 15.17
N SER A 88 5.95 -3.70 15.71
CA SER A 88 5.10 -4.67 16.44
C SER A 88 4.77 -4.31 17.90
N LYS A 89 4.76 -3.04 18.30
CA LYS A 89 4.12 -2.71 19.58
C LYS A 89 2.60 -2.94 19.47
N LYS A 90 2.21 -4.18 19.79
CA LYS A 90 0.87 -4.77 19.98
C LYS A 90 -0.27 -4.12 19.16
N GLY A 91 -0.64 -4.77 18.07
CA GLY A 91 -1.90 -4.52 17.37
C GLY A 91 -1.94 -5.15 15.98
N VAL A 92 -3.13 -5.61 15.57
CA VAL A 92 -3.44 -5.85 14.16
C VAL A 92 -3.05 -4.58 13.41
N VAL A 93 -2.03 -4.66 12.54
CA VAL A 93 -1.57 -3.49 11.80
C VAL A 93 -2.58 -3.21 10.72
N SER A 94 -3.59 -2.40 11.06
CA SER A 94 -4.34 -1.62 10.07
C SER A 94 -3.29 -0.85 9.26
N GLN A 95 -3.25 -1.10 7.95
CA GLN A 95 -2.36 -0.41 7.03
C GLN A 95 -2.60 1.10 7.19
N LYS A 96 -1.58 1.84 7.65
CA LYS A 96 -1.68 3.31 7.71
C LYS A 96 -1.97 3.85 6.32
N ASN A 97 -2.92 4.77 6.20
CA ASN A 97 -3.21 5.43 4.95
C ASN A 97 -2.11 6.44 4.63
N TYR A 98 -1.67 6.45 3.37
CA TYR A 98 -0.72 7.42 2.84
C TYR A 98 -1.45 8.32 1.84
N VAL A 99 -1.07 9.59 1.80
CA VAL A 99 -1.64 10.55 0.85
C VAL A 99 -0.50 11.21 0.07
N LEU A 100 -0.58 11.16 -1.25
CA LEU A 100 0.26 11.94 -2.15
C LEU A 100 -0.58 13.09 -2.72
N ILE A 101 -0.19 14.30 -2.35
CA ILE A 101 -0.80 15.53 -2.86
C ILE A 101 0.03 16.00 -4.05
N ILE A 102 -0.63 16.19 -5.19
CA ILE A 102 -0.04 16.70 -6.42
C ILE A 102 -0.69 18.05 -6.70
N ASP A 103 0.02 19.11 -6.35
CA ASP A 103 -0.44 20.47 -6.60
C ASP A 103 -0.32 20.79 -8.10
N GLU A 104 -1.33 21.46 -8.65
CA GLU A 104 -1.38 21.90 -10.04
C GLU A 104 -1.12 20.76 -11.04
N ILE A 105 -1.85 19.67 -10.88
CA ILE A 105 -1.63 18.43 -11.63
C ILE A 105 -1.70 18.62 -13.15
N ASN A 106 -2.45 19.61 -13.63
CA ASN A 106 -2.56 19.97 -15.04
C ASN A 106 -1.38 20.76 -15.62
N ARG A 107 -0.37 21.14 -14.82
CA ARG A 107 0.86 21.79 -15.31
C ARG A 107 1.86 20.84 -15.95
N GLY A 108 1.71 19.54 -15.75
CA GLY A 108 2.54 18.52 -16.37
C GLY A 108 1.84 17.77 -17.51
N ASN A 109 2.61 17.13 -18.39
CA ASN A 109 2.07 16.09 -19.26
C ASN A 109 1.83 14.83 -18.42
N ILE A 110 0.62 14.70 -17.89
CA ILE A 110 0.27 13.66 -16.92
C ILE A 110 0.36 12.26 -17.54
N ALA A 111 0.07 12.11 -18.83
CA ALA A 111 0.22 10.84 -19.53
C ALA A 111 1.68 10.37 -19.53
N ASN A 112 2.63 11.28 -19.77
CA ASN A 112 4.06 10.97 -19.71
C ASN A 112 4.56 10.75 -18.29
N ILE A 113 4.04 11.50 -17.30
CA ILE A 113 4.45 11.39 -15.90
C ILE A 113 4.02 10.03 -15.32
N PHE A 114 2.76 9.65 -15.50
CA PHE A 114 2.27 8.37 -14.99
C PHE A 114 2.69 7.20 -15.88
N GLY A 115 2.83 7.40 -17.19
CA GLY A 115 3.24 6.36 -18.14
C GLY A 115 2.42 5.08 -17.95
N GLU A 116 3.11 3.98 -17.64
CA GLU A 116 2.50 2.67 -17.42
C GLU A 116 1.68 2.57 -16.12
N LEU A 117 1.95 3.45 -15.14
CA LEU A 117 1.24 3.47 -13.86
C LEU A 117 -0.19 3.96 -13.98
N ILE A 118 -0.55 4.55 -15.13
CA ILE A 118 -1.88 5.11 -15.37
C ILE A 118 -2.98 4.07 -15.17
N THR A 119 -2.72 2.78 -15.39
CA THR A 119 -3.70 1.71 -15.11
C THR A 119 -3.72 1.32 -13.64
N LEU A 120 -2.58 1.36 -12.96
CA LEU A 120 -2.44 0.94 -11.56
C LEU A 120 -3.02 1.95 -10.55
N ILE A 121 -3.25 3.20 -10.96
CA ILE A 121 -3.89 4.20 -10.10
C ILE A 121 -5.38 3.89 -9.86
N GLU A 122 -6.01 3.07 -10.70
CA GLU A 122 -7.39 2.63 -10.52
C GLU A 122 -7.51 1.76 -9.27
N GLN A 123 -8.53 2.02 -8.44
CA GLN A 123 -8.66 1.39 -7.12
C GLN A 123 -8.61 -0.13 -7.19
N THR A 124 -9.37 -0.76 -8.10
CA THR A 124 -9.48 -2.22 -8.24
C THR A 124 -8.19 -2.91 -8.68
N LYS A 125 -7.28 -2.17 -9.31
CA LYS A 125 -6.01 -2.68 -9.88
C LYS A 125 -4.86 -2.59 -8.89
N ARG A 126 -5.07 -2.05 -7.69
CA ARG A 126 -4.06 -1.91 -6.65
C ARG A 126 -3.81 -3.23 -5.93
N SER A 127 -2.60 -3.39 -5.40
CA SER A 127 -2.27 -4.54 -4.56
C SER A 127 -3.16 -4.56 -3.30
N GLY A 128 -3.66 -5.76 -2.98
CA GLY A 128 -4.66 -5.97 -1.92
C GLY A 128 -6.10 -6.14 -2.45
N GLU A 129 -6.37 -5.73 -3.69
CA GLU A 129 -7.70 -5.84 -4.31
C GLU A 129 -7.88 -7.13 -5.13
N LYS A 130 -9.14 -7.46 -5.44
CA LYS A 130 -9.49 -8.68 -6.20
C LYS A 130 -8.88 -8.73 -7.61
N GLU A 131 -8.76 -7.56 -8.25
CA GLU A 131 -8.23 -7.43 -9.62
C GLU A 131 -6.83 -6.82 -9.63
N ALA A 132 -6.06 -7.02 -8.55
CA ALA A 132 -4.73 -6.47 -8.38
C ALA A 132 -3.83 -6.74 -9.60
N GLN A 133 -3.19 -5.70 -10.11
CA GLN A 133 -2.26 -5.74 -11.21
C GLN A 133 -0.89 -5.17 -10.82
N SER A 134 0.09 -5.48 -11.64
CA SER A 134 1.46 -4.98 -11.53
C SER A 134 2.02 -4.79 -12.94
N THR A 135 2.94 -3.85 -13.09
CA THR A 135 3.70 -3.64 -14.33
C THR A 135 5.19 -3.85 -14.05
N THR A 136 5.97 -4.09 -15.10
CA THR A 136 7.43 -4.16 -15.00
C THR A 136 8.00 -2.81 -15.39
N LEU A 137 8.66 -2.14 -14.45
CA LEU A 137 9.21 -0.80 -14.68
C LEU A 137 10.28 -0.84 -15.79
N PRO A 138 10.29 0.12 -16.72
CA PRO A 138 11.13 0.06 -17.90
C PRO A 138 12.63 0.17 -17.59
N TYR A 139 12.99 0.93 -16.54
CA TYR A 139 14.39 1.17 -16.17
C TYR A 139 14.94 0.08 -15.24
N SER A 140 14.31 -0.15 -14.09
CA SER A 140 14.80 -1.13 -13.12
C SER A 140 14.51 -2.58 -13.51
N LYS A 141 13.57 -2.81 -14.45
CA LYS A 141 13.02 -4.13 -14.79
C LYS A 141 12.36 -4.85 -13.60
N GLU A 142 12.05 -4.12 -12.54
CA GLU A 142 11.38 -4.65 -11.37
C GLU A 142 9.87 -4.62 -11.52
N ARG A 143 9.21 -5.59 -10.92
CA ARG A 143 7.76 -5.65 -10.86
C ARG A 143 7.25 -4.66 -9.80
N PHE A 144 6.31 -3.81 -10.21
CA PHE A 144 5.79 -2.73 -9.37
C PHE A 144 4.26 -2.74 -9.35
N SER A 145 3.68 -2.42 -8.19
CA SER A 145 2.24 -2.24 -7.98
C SER A 145 1.98 -1.10 -6.99
N ILE A 146 0.83 -0.45 -7.10
CA ILE A 146 0.40 0.59 -6.17
C ILE A 146 -0.39 -0.07 -5.03
N PRO A 147 -0.13 0.25 -3.75
CA PRO A 147 -0.88 -0.33 -2.63
C PRO A 147 -2.24 0.36 -2.44
N ASN A 148 -3.23 -0.39 -1.97
CA ASN A 148 -4.60 0.11 -1.81
C ASN A 148 -4.73 1.19 -0.71
N ASN A 149 -3.76 1.30 0.20
CA ASN A 149 -3.70 2.33 1.23
C ASN A 149 -3.07 3.67 0.78
N LEU A 150 -2.75 3.85 -0.51
CA LEU A 150 -2.26 5.12 -1.07
C LEU A 150 -3.39 5.94 -1.70
N TYR A 151 -3.62 7.17 -1.24
CA TYR A 151 -4.57 8.11 -1.81
C TYR A 151 -3.85 9.18 -2.62
N LEU A 152 -4.39 9.49 -3.81
CA LEU A 152 -3.88 10.52 -4.70
C LEU A 152 -4.85 11.70 -4.68
N ILE A 153 -4.38 12.88 -4.31
CA ILE A 153 -5.18 14.10 -4.33
C ILE A 153 -4.48 15.10 -5.24
N GLY A 154 -5.14 15.43 -6.36
CA GLY A 154 -4.66 16.46 -7.27
C GLY A 154 -5.42 17.77 -7.06
N THR A 155 -4.73 18.90 -7.02
CA THR A 155 -5.35 20.22 -7.21
C THR A 155 -5.19 20.63 -8.67
N MET A 156 -6.10 21.46 -9.16
CA MET A 156 -6.10 21.90 -10.54
C MET A 156 -6.63 23.33 -10.62
N ASN A 157 -5.84 24.24 -11.18
CA ASN A 157 -6.39 25.52 -11.64
C ASN A 157 -7.14 25.33 -12.96
N THR A 158 -8.46 25.51 -12.95
CA THR A 158 -9.32 25.39 -14.14
C THR A 158 -9.28 26.62 -15.05
N SER A 159 -8.75 27.76 -14.58
CA SER A 159 -8.73 29.02 -15.33
C SER A 159 -7.55 29.15 -16.29
N ASP A 160 -6.49 28.38 -16.08
CA ASP A 160 -5.26 28.46 -16.88
C ASP A 160 -5.45 27.76 -18.25
N ARG A 161 -5.71 28.55 -19.29
CA ARG A 161 -5.93 28.09 -20.68
C ARG A 161 -4.68 27.54 -21.38
N SER A 162 -3.49 27.72 -20.79
CA SER A 162 -2.20 27.26 -21.33
C SER A 162 -1.83 25.83 -20.94
N LEU A 163 -2.70 25.13 -20.21
CA LEU A 163 -2.41 23.84 -19.61
C LEU A 163 -2.85 22.68 -20.50
N THR A 164 -2.13 21.57 -20.40
CA THR A 164 -2.47 20.36 -21.16
C THR A 164 -3.86 19.90 -20.71
N SER A 165 -4.76 19.69 -21.66
CA SER A 165 -6.07 19.13 -21.36
C SER A 165 -5.89 17.76 -20.70
N LEU A 166 -6.61 17.53 -19.61
CA LEU A 166 -6.54 16.24 -18.92
C LEU A 166 -7.06 15.16 -19.87
N ASP A 167 -6.22 14.18 -20.18
CA ASP A 167 -6.60 13.06 -21.04
C ASP A 167 -7.86 12.34 -20.49
N ILE A 168 -8.72 11.90 -21.39
CA ILE A 168 -9.93 11.12 -21.11
C ILE A 168 -9.60 9.90 -20.23
N ALA A 169 -8.44 9.27 -20.45
CA ALA A 169 -7.99 8.13 -19.65
C ALA A 169 -7.80 8.48 -18.16
N LEU A 170 -7.28 9.67 -17.85
CA LEU A 170 -7.11 10.15 -16.48
C LEU A 170 -8.44 10.62 -15.89
N ARG A 171 -9.29 11.28 -16.70
CA ARG A 171 -10.61 11.72 -16.23
C ARG A 171 -11.47 10.56 -15.72
N ARG A 172 -11.27 9.35 -16.26
CA ARG A 172 -11.98 8.14 -15.82
C ARG A 172 -11.47 7.56 -14.49
N ARG A 173 -10.27 7.94 -14.06
CA ARG A 173 -9.57 7.35 -12.89
C ARG A 173 -9.54 8.26 -11.67
N PHE A 174 -9.85 9.55 -11.87
CA PHE A 174 -9.99 10.52 -10.81
C PHE A 174 -11.47 10.90 -10.62
N LYS A 175 -11.85 11.15 -9.38
CA LYS A 175 -13.11 11.83 -9.06
C LYS A 175 -12.85 13.34 -9.05
N PHE A 176 -13.59 14.07 -9.88
CA PHE A 176 -13.47 15.53 -9.96
C PHE A 176 -14.44 16.18 -8.98
N ILE A 177 -13.90 17.06 -8.14
CA ILE A 177 -14.68 17.89 -7.21
C ILE A 177 -14.35 19.32 -7.55
N GLU A 178 -15.33 20.04 -8.09
CA GLU A 178 -15.19 21.46 -8.39
C GLU A 178 -15.33 22.28 -7.10
N LEU A 179 -14.33 23.13 -6.84
CA LEU A 179 -14.32 24.02 -5.69
C LEU A 179 -14.58 25.45 -6.17
N LEU A 180 -15.84 25.86 -6.09
CA LEU A 180 -16.24 27.23 -6.44
C LEU A 180 -15.83 28.22 -5.32
N PRO A 181 -15.52 29.47 -5.67
CA PRO A 181 -15.29 30.52 -4.68
C PRO A 181 -16.50 30.69 -3.75
N LYS A 182 -16.24 30.76 -2.44
CA LYS A 182 -17.28 30.98 -1.43
C LYS A 182 -17.44 32.47 -1.11
N TYR A 183 -18.18 33.19 -1.94
CA TYR A 183 -18.39 34.65 -1.78
C TYR A 183 -19.02 35.04 -0.45
N SER A 184 -19.77 34.13 0.19
CA SER A 184 -20.37 34.36 1.51
C SER A 184 -19.35 34.67 2.61
N LEU A 185 -18.10 34.22 2.45
CA LEU A 185 -17.01 34.56 3.38
C LEU A 185 -16.64 36.05 3.34
N LEU A 186 -17.05 36.78 2.30
CA LEU A 186 -16.72 38.20 2.08
C LEU A 186 -17.88 39.15 2.40
N ASN A 187 -19.00 38.66 2.94
CA ASN A 187 -20.20 39.47 3.19
C ASN A 187 -19.95 40.72 4.06
N ASN A 188 -19.00 40.61 5.01
CA ASN A 188 -18.67 41.69 5.94
C ASN A 188 -17.57 42.62 5.43
N ILE A 189 -17.02 42.36 4.24
CA ILE A 189 -15.91 43.13 3.69
C ILE A 189 -16.47 44.17 2.73
N LYS A 190 -16.21 45.45 3.06
CA LYS A 190 -16.49 46.60 2.21
C LYS A 190 -15.19 47.21 1.73
N VAL A 191 -15.10 47.45 0.43
CA VAL A 191 -13.98 48.17 -0.19
C VAL A 191 -14.57 49.34 -0.96
N TYR A 192 -14.13 50.57 -0.64
CA TYR A 192 -14.69 51.81 -1.18
C TYR A 192 -16.22 51.92 -1.06
N GLY A 193 -16.79 51.39 0.02
CA GLY A 193 -18.24 51.41 0.27
C GLY A 193 -19.04 50.31 -0.43
N VAL A 194 -18.41 49.47 -1.26
CA VAL A 194 -19.07 48.37 -1.98
C VAL A 194 -18.84 47.03 -1.27
N HIS A 195 -19.90 46.22 -1.16
CA HIS A 195 -19.81 44.85 -0.64
C HIS A 195 -19.13 43.93 -1.65
N LEU A 196 -17.98 43.36 -1.29
CA LEU A 196 -17.19 42.53 -2.22
C LEU A 196 -17.95 41.27 -2.68
N SER A 197 -18.81 40.73 -1.83
CA SER A 197 -19.58 39.52 -2.12
C SER A 197 -20.64 39.71 -3.21
N GLU A 198 -21.01 40.96 -3.53
CA GLU A 198 -21.97 41.28 -4.59
C GLU A 198 -21.29 41.44 -5.95
N ILE A 199 -20.05 41.94 -5.99
CA ILE A 199 -19.28 42.12 -7.23
C ILE A 199 -18.81 40.78 -7.80
N LEU A 200 -18.42 39.86 -6.92
CA LEU A 200 -17.72 38.63 -7.32
C LEU A 200 -18.67 37.49 -7.73
N LYS A 201 -19.99 37.63 -7.54
CA LYS A 201 -21.00 36.64 -7.94
C LYS A 201 -21.22 36.64 -9.45
#